data_AF-A0A3N5L7H0-F1
#
_entry.id   AF-A0A3N5L7H0-F1
#
_cell.length_a   1.000
_cell.length_b   1.000
_cell.length_c   1.000
_cell.angle_alpha   90.00
_cell.angle_beta   90.00
_cell.angle_gamma   90.00
#
_symmetry.space_group_name_H-M   'P 1'
#
loop_
_entity.id
_entity.type
_entity.pdbx_description
1 polymer ?
#
loop_
_entity_poly.entity_id
_entity_poly.type
_entity_poly.pdbx_seq_one_letter_code
_entity_poly.pdbx_strand_id
1 'polypeptide(L)'
;MPAFPPPDVRSAAAAMARYPGWWGIAGGWAADLHLGSETRHHDDVEVTILRRDLDLARAVFDAAWSYVQPHPAGLEDAGSVHPWEGSPPTLPVHQVSADLDA
;
A
#
# COMPACT_ATOMS: atom_id res chain seq x y z
N MET A 1 -21.95 9.31 -1.72
CA MET A 1 -20.58 8.78 -1.90
C MET A 1 -20.74 7.39 -2.48
N PRO A 2 -20.30 7.08 -3.72
CA PRO A 2 -20.25 5.68 -4.10
C PRO A 2 -19.20 5.04 -3.20
N ALA A 3 -19.58 4.00 -2.46
CA ALA A 3 -18.63 3.16 -1.78
C ALA A 3 -17.82 2.47 -2.87
N PHE A 4 -16.52 2.76 -2.95
CA PHE A 4 -15.62 1.89 -3.68
C PHE A 4 -15.72 0.51 -3.01
N PRO A 5 -15.87 -0.59 -3.78
CA PRO A 5 -15.70 -1.90 -3.18
C PRO A 5 -14.31 -1.91 -2.50
N PRO A 6 -14.17 -2.52 -1.31
CA PRO A 6 -12.87 -2.61 -0.66
C PRO A 6 -11.85 -3.15 -1.68
N PRO A 7 -10.63 -2.62 -1.71
CA PRO A 7 -9.66 -2.99 -2.73
C PRO A 7 -9.48 -4.51 -2.74
N ASP A 8 -9.64 -5.11 -3.93
CA ASP A 8 -9.54 -6.54 -4.12
C ASP A 8 -8.07 -6.97 -4.19
N VAL A 9 -7.67 -7.90 -3.30
CA VAL A 9 -6.30 -8.44 -3.24
C VAL A 9 -5.85 -9.06 -4.57
N ARG A 10 -6.78 -9.59 -5.39
CA ARG A 10 -6.43 -10.13 -6.71
C ARG A 10 -6.06 -9.03 -7.68
N SER A 11 -6.74 -7.90 -7.63
CA SER A 11 -6.43 -6.72 -8.45
C SER A 11 -5.05 -6.16 -8.11
N ALA A 12 -4.71 -6.06 -6.81
CA ALA A 12 -3.36 -5.69 -6.39
C ALA A 12 -2.29 -6.69 -6.87
N ALA A 13 -2.55 -7.99 -6.72
CA ALA A 13 -1.65 -9.03 -7.20
C ALA A 13 -1.47 -9.00 -8.73
N ALA A 14 -2.53 -8.70 -9.48
CA ALA A 14 -2.50 -8.58 -10.94
C ALA A 14 -1.67 -7.36 -11.39
N ALA A 15 -1.76 -6.22 -10.68
CA ALA A 15 -0.90 -5.07 -10.94
C ALA A 15 0.57 -5.43 -10.69
N MET A 16 0.85 -6.03 -9.53
CA MET A 16 2.20 -6.45 -9.13
C MET A 16 2.78 -7.59 -9.97
N ALA A 17 1.99 -8.30 -10.77
CA ALA A 17 2.49 -9.34 -11.68
C ALA A 17 3.50 -8.81 -12.72
N ARG A 18 3.48 -7.49 -13.01
CA ARG A 18 4.42 -6.82 -13.93
C ARG A 18 5.65 -6.25 -13.22
N TYR A 19 5.65 -6.24 -11.89
CA TYR A 19 6.75 -5.71 -11.10
C TYR A 19 7.96 -6.66 -11.14
N PRO A 20 9.16 -6.18 -11.53
CA PRO A 20 10.32 -7.05 -11.75
C PRO A 20 11.05 -7.45 -10.46
N GLY A 21 10.76 -6.80 -9.33
CA GLY A 21 11.44 -7.02 -8.06
C GLY A 21 10.74 -8.04 -7.16
N TRP A 22 11.32 -8.25 -5.97
CA TRP A 22 10.65 -9.04 -4.93
C TRP A 22 9.50 -8.24 -4.31
N TRP A 23 8.35 -8.88 -4.19
CA TRP A 23 7.16 -8.32 -3.55
C TRP A 23 6.34 -9.41 -2.84
N GLY A 24 5.42 -9.00 -1.99
CA GLY A 24 4.44 -9.88 -1.36
C GLY A 24 3.23 -9.12 -0.85
N ILE A 25 2.14 -9.85 -0.59
CA ILE A 25 1.00 -9.31 0.15
C ILE A 25 1.38 -9.24 1.64
N ALA A 26 1.01 -8.15 2.30
CA ALA A 26 1.26 -7.88 3.71
C ALA A 26 -0.08 -7.69 4.48
N GLY A 27 0.02 -7.30 5.75
CA GLY A 27 -1.13 -6.93 6.56
C GLY A 27 -2.14 -8.05 6.80
N GLY A 28 -3.42 -7.66 6.84
CA GLY A 28 -4.53 -8.56 7.05
C GLY A 28 -4.62 -9.66 6.01
N TRP A 29 -4.49 -9.30 4.74
CA TRP A 29 -4.58 -10.25 3.63
C TRP A 29 -3.50 -11.32 3.68
N ALA A 30 -2.29 -11.01 4.15
CA ALA A 30 -1.22 -12.00 4.28
C ALA A 30 -1.60 -13.12 5.26
N ALA A 31 -2.28 -12.79 6.36
CA ALA A 31 -2.74 -13.78 7.34
C ALA A 31 -3.81 -14.70 6.74
N ASP A 32 -4.80 -14.14 6.06
CA ASP A 32 -5.88 -14.90 5.44
C ASP A 32 -5.38 -15.77 4.27
N LEU A 33 -4.44 -15.26 3.47
CA LEU A 33 -3.77 -16.05 2.42
C LEU A 33 -2.94 -17.20 2.99
N HIS A 34 -2.27 -17.00 4.13
CA HIS A 34 -1.56 -18.08 4.81
C HIS A 34 -2.49 -19.18 5.33
N LEU A 35 -3.68 -18.80 5.83
CA LEU A 35 -4.70 -19.74 6.30
C LEU A 35 -5.47 -20.40 5.14
N GLY A 36 -5.45 -19.81 3.94
CA GLY A 36 -6.21 -20.26 2.79
C GLY A 36 -7.71 -19.92 2.85
N SER A 37 -8.10 -18.99 3.73
CA SER A 37 -9.49 -18.57 3.91
C SER A 37 -9.57 -17.12 4.38
N GLU A 38 -10.53 -16.37 3.86
CA GLU A 38 -10.87 -15.03 4.36
C GLU A 38 -11.55 -15.15 5.73
N THR A 39 -10.98 -14.52 6.76
CA THR A 39 -11.44 -14.64 8.15
C THR A 39 -12.18 -13.41 8.65
N ARG A 40 -12.04 -12.28 7.94
CA ARG A 40 -12.66 -10.99 8.26
C ARG A 40 -12.71 -10.07 7.05
N HIS A 41 -13.48 -8.98 7.18
CA HIS A 41 -13.40 -7.85 6.24
C HIS A 41 -12.02 -7.20 6.27
N HIS A 42 -11.52 -6.79 5.10
CA HIS A 42 -10.31 -5.98 4.94
C HIS A 42 -10.67 -4.67 4.26
N ASP A 43 -10.28 -3.55 4.87
CA ASP A 43 -10.57 -2.20 4.37
C ASP A 43 -9.56 -1.75 3.31
N ASP A 44 -8.40 -2.41 3.26
CA ASP A 44 -7.27 -2.10 2.39
C ASP A 44 -6.55 -3.37 1.87
N VAL A 45 -5.55 -3.15 1.01
CA VAL A 45 -4.59 -4.17 0.58
C VAL A 45 -3.18 -3.61 0.76
N GLU A 46 -2.35 -4.29 1.54
CA GLU A 46 -0.97 -3.92 1.74
C GLU A 46 -0.04 -4.77 0.85
N VAL A 47 0.88 -4.11 0.17
CA VAL A 47 1.94 -4.77 -0.62
C VAL A 47 3.29 -4.37 -0.03
N THR A 48 4.13 -5.37 0.23
CA THR A 48 5.52 -5.14 0.64
C THR A 48 6.47 -5.27 -0.54
N ILE A 49 7.47 -4.41 -0.58
CA ILE A 49 8.56 -4.39 -1.55
C ILE A 49 9.86 -4.12 -0.81
N LEU A 50 10.99 -4.28 -1.49
CA LEU A 50 12.27 -3.82 -0.98
C LEU A 50 12.33 -2.29 -1.06
N ARG A 51 12.75 -1.64 0.04
CA ARG A 51 12.85 -0.18 0.13
C ARG A 51 13.62 0.48 -1.03
N ARG A 52 14.65 -0.20 -1.53
CA ARG A 52 15.48 0.27 -2.65
C ARG A 52 14.77 0.27 -4.01
N ASP A 53 13.64 -0.42 -4.11
CA ASP A 53 12.89 -0.62 -5.35
C ASP A 53 11.60 0.21 -5.38
N LEU A 54 11.45 1.21 -4.50
CA LEU A 54 10.25 2.04 -4.40
C LEU A 54 9.91 2.75 -5.72
N ASP A 55 10.91 3.24 -6.44
CA ASP A 55 10.70 3.86 -7.76
C ASP A 55 10.14 2.87 -8.79
N LEU A 56 10.56 1.59 -8.73
CA LEU A 56 10.05 0.55 -9.61
C LEU A 56 8.59 0.20 -9.28
N ALA A 57 8.24 0.19 -8.00
CA ALA A 57 6.87 -0.07 -7.57
C ALA A 57 5.94 1.08 -7.94
N ARG A 58 6.38 2.34 -7.82
CA ARG A 58 5.59 3.50 -8.27
C ARG A 58 5.24 3.42 -9.76
N ALA A 59 6.11 2.88 -10.60
CA ALA A 59 5.84 2.73 -12.02
C ALA A 59 4.75 1.69 -12.35
N VAL A 60 4.39 0.83 -11.40
CA VAL A 60 3.37 -0.22 -11.56
C VAL A 60 1.97 0.28 -11.21
N PHE A 61 1.85 1.25 -10.31
CA PHE A 61 0.58 1.86 -9.91
C PHE A 61 0.34 3.14 -10.74
N ASP A 62 -0.90 3.35 -11.19
CA ASP A 62 -1.27 4.44 -12.10
C ASP A 62 -1.08 5.83 -11.47
N ALA A 63 -0.95 6.87 -12.29
CA ALA A 63 -0.88 8.27 -11.87
C ALA A 63 -2.20 8.79 -11.26
N ALA A 64 -3.28 8.00 -11.34
CA ALA A 64 -4.59 8.31 -10.76
C ALA A 64 -4.67 8.13 -9.23
N TRP A 65 -3.61 7.59 -8.60
CA TRP A 65 -3.57 7.39 -7.17
C TRP A 65 -3.00 8.62 -6.45
N SER A 66 -3.69 9.06 -5.40
CA SER A 66 -3.17 10.03 -4.45
C SER A 66 -2.39 9.31 -3.37
N TYR A 67 -1.09 9.59 -3.30
CA TYR A 67 -0.19 8.95 -2.35
C TYR A 67 -0.02 9.81 -1.11
N VAL A 68 -0.14 9.18 0.04
CA VAL A 68 0.01 9.81 1.33
C VAL A 68 0.97 9.04 2.24
N GLN A 69 1.71 9.78 3.06
CA GLN A 69 2.60 9.19 4.06
C GLN A 69 1.97 9.31 5.45
N PRO A 70 1.56 8.19 6.08
CA PRO A 70 1.08 8.22 7.45
C PRO A 70 2.25 8.36 8.43
N HIS A 71 2.13 9.28 9.38
CA HIS A 71 3.12 9.46 10.45
C HIS A 71 2.75 8.61 11.67
N PRO A 72 3.55 7.57 12.01
CA PRO A 72 3.27 6.71 13.16
C PRO A 72 3.31 7.49 14.47
N ALA A 73 2.60 6.97 15.48
CA ALA A 73 2.55 7.53 16.82
C ALA A 73 3.96 7.76 17.40
N GLY A 74 4.19 8.94 17.99
CA GLY A 74 5.47 9.31 18.59
C GLY A 74 6.38 10.19 17.73
N LEU A 75 5.96 10.57 16.52
CA LEU A 75 6.56 11.65 15.74
C LEU A 75 5.82 12.98 15.98
N GLU A 76 6.49 14.12 15.74
CA GLU A 76 5.89 15.45 15.91
C GLU A 76 4.58 15.61 15.11
N ASP A 77 4.51 14.97 13.94
CA ASP A 77 3.34 14.99 13.05
C ASP A 77 2.46 13.73 13.15
N ALA A 78 2.51 12.99 14.26
CA ALA A 78 1.71 11.76 14.40
C ALA A 78 0.22 11.97 14.10
N GLY A 79 -0.34 11.13 13.21
CA GLY A 79 -1.74 11.25 12.75
C GLY A 79 -1.97 12.24 11.61
N SER A 80 -0.93 12.94 11.15
CA SER A 80 -0.97 13.71 9.90
C SER A 80 -0.85 12.81 8.67
N VAL A 81 -1.33 13.33 7.54
CA VAL A 81 -1.31 12.72 6.23
C VAL A 81 -0.75 13.77 5.28
N HIS A 82 0.45 13.53 4.73
CA HIS A 82 1.10 14.45 3.80
C HIS A 82 1.16 13.84 2.39
N PRO A 83 1.03 14.66 1.33
CA PRO A 83 1.32 14.23 -0.03
C PRO A 83 2.72 13.60 -0.12
N TRP A 84 2.80 12.43 -0.72
CA TRP A 84 4.07 11.75 -0.92
C TRP A 84 4.67 12.08 -2.29
N GLU A 85 5.76 12.85 -2.30
CA GLU A 85 6.45 13.34 -3.51
C GLU A 85 7.39 12.31 -4.15
N GLY A 86 7.26 11.01 -3.80
CA GLY A 86 7.98 9.95 -4.47
C GLY A 86 9.37 9.59 -3.93
N SER A 87 9.85 10.26 -2.89
CA SER A 87 11.13 9.92 -2.24
C SER A 87 10.94 8.83 -1.18
N PRO A 88 11.89 7.89 -0.98
CA PRO A 88 11.78 6.89 0.09
C PRO A 88 11.49 7.51 1.48
N PRO A 89 10.41 7.10 2.18
CA PRO A 89 10.05 7.63 3.49
C PRO A 89 11.21 7.55 4.48
N THR A 90 11.60 8.63 5.16
CA THR A 90 12.67 8.55 6.17
C THR A 90 12.25 7.71 7.37
N LEU A 91 13.17 6.89 7.89
CA LEU A 91 12.90 6.10 9.10
C LEU A 91 12.47 7.01 10.26
N PRO A 92 11.54 6.55 11.14
CA PRO A 92 10.98 5.20 11.20
C PRO A 92 9.82 4.92 10.24
N VAL A 93 9.46 5.88 9.37
CA VAL A 93 8.38 5.68 8.40
C VAL A 93 8.82 4.71 7.31
N HIS A 94 7.97 3.73 7.04
CA HIS A 94 8.24 2.65 6.07
C HIS A 94 7.03 2.30 5.20
N GLN A 95 5.95 3.10 5.30
CA GLN A 95 4.72 2.92 4.55
C GLN A 95 4.41 4.19 3.76
N VAL A 96 3.87 3.97 2.57
CA VAL A 96 3.13 4.96 1.79
C VAL A 96 1.77 4.33 1.56
N SER A 97 0.71 5.05 1.88
CA SER A 97 -0.66 4.68 1.55
C SER A 97 -1.06 5.37 0.25
N ALA A 98 -1.97 4.78 -0.50
CA ALA A 98 -2.49 5.39 -1.70
C ALA A 98 -3.97 5.10 -1.80
N ASP A 99 -4.73 6.11 -2.20
CA ASP A 99 -6.16 6.00 -2.45
C ASP A 99 -6.45 6.43 -3.90
N LEU A 100 -7.42 5.79 -4.54
CA LEU A 100 -7.97 6.27 -5.79
C LEU A 100 -8.83 7.49 -5.46
N ASP A 101 -8.37 8.69 -5.84
CA ASP A 101 -9.23 9.87 -5.80
C ASP A 101 -10.44 9.64 -6.72
N ALA A 102 -11.61 10.07 -6.23
CA ALA A 102 -12.91 9.86 -6.87
C ALA A 102 -13.11 10.62 -8.19
#